data_AF-A0A4T0RBS1-F1
#
_entry.id   AF-A0A4T0RBS1-F1
#
_cell.length_a   1.000
_cell.length_b   1.000
_cell.length_c   1.000
_cell.angle_alpha   90.00
_cell.angle_beta   90.00
_cell.angle_gamma   90.00
#
_symmetry.space_group_name_H-M   'P 1'
#
loop_
_entity.id
_entity.type
_entity.pdbx_description
1 polymer ?
#
loop_
_entity_poly.entity_id
_entity_poly.type
_entity_poly.pdbx_seq_one_letter_code
_entity_poly.pdbx_strand_id
1 'polypeptide(L)'
;MIVLLSSLTISSHLLHIHHEDMANSRFGYVRDFEEYEKLVPYSFTVVRIDGQSFHRFSDIHQFEKPNDKRALECMNSAAKFVLEEIQDVILAFGESDEFSFLLRPQTTLYDRRKAKILTKVVSAFTSAFIYNWGRYFSTPLAYPPGFDGRTVTYPHPKHVRDYFAWRQVDTHINNLYNTTFWAIVQQGGKTEREAHKILQGTVSAEKHDILFKEYGINYNTLDDLYKKGSILVRIPPPMPEIPADGSYKDKKKIEKIRKDGIDGTRGPIEILHLDIIKDTFWNDRPWLLSQLD
;
A
#
# COMPACT_ATOMS: atom_id res chain seq x y z
N MET A 1 -81.83 52.79 -13.57
CA MET A 1 -81.11 52.22 -12.41
C MET A 1 -79.76 51.74 -12.91
N ILE A 2 -78.66 52.47 -12.67
CA ILE A 2 -77.87 52.43 -11.41
C ILE A 2 -77.39 50.98 -11.16
N VAL A 3 -76.12 50.59 -11.00
CA VAL A 3 -74.76 51.16 -11.15
C VAL A 3 -73.81 50.08 -10.57
N LEU A 4 -72.52 50.11 -10.94
CA LEU A 4 -71.34 49.57 -10.23
C LEU A 4 -70.98 48.07 -10.25
N LEU A 5 -69.85 47.82 -10.91
CA LEU A 5 -68.76 46.95 -10.44
C LEU A 5 -68.53 47.05 -8.93
N SER A 6 -68.35 45.92 -8.25
CA SER A 6 -67.59 45.87 -7.00
C SER A 6 -66.71 44.62 -6.93
N SER A 7 -65.44 44.93 -6.71
CA SER A 7 -64.30 44.10 -6.40
C SER A 7 -64.33 43.55 -4.96
N LEU A 8 -63.37 42.66 -4.67
CA LEU A 8 -62.88 42.23 -3.33
C LEU A 8 -63.76 41.13 -2.68
N THR A 9 -63.25 40.02 -2.15
CA THR A 9 -61.92 39.68 -1.63
C THR A 9 -61.87 38.16 -1.52
N ILE A 10 -60.86 37.49 -2.09
CA ILE A 10 -60.60 36.07 -1.81
C ILE A 10 -59.95 36.02 -0.42
N SER A 11 -60.73 35.61 0.59
CA SER A 11 -60.21 35.30 1.92
C SER A 11 -59.39 34.02 1.83
N SER A 12 -58.07 34.16 1.92
CA SER A 12 -57.10 33.08 2.06
C SER A 12 -57.32 32.37 3.39
N HIS A 13 -58.19 31.37 3.42
CA HIS A 13 -58.19 30.39 4.50
C HIS A 13 -57.00 29.45 4.32
N LEU A 14 -56.10 29.51 5.30
CA LEU A 14 -54.89 28.71 5.40
C LEU A 14 -55.20 27.22 5.24
N LEU A 15 -54.85 26.66 4.09
CA LEU A 15 -54.35 25.29 4.06
C LEU A 15 -52.93 25.34 4.60
N HIS A 16 -52.79 25.17 5.92
CA HIS A 16 -51.52 24.76 6.52
C HIS A 16 -51.18 23.38 5.95
N ILE A 17 -50.46 23.37 4.84
CA ILE A 17 -49.64 22.24 4.45
C ILE A 17 -48.58 22.17 5.54
N HIS A 18 -48.80 21.31 6.53
CA HIS A 18 -47.72 20.82 7.37
C HIS A 18 -46.75 20.10 6.43
N HIS A 19 -45.75 20.84 5.95
CA HIS A 19 -44.53 20.24 5.48
C HIS A 19 -43.95 19.59 6.73
N GLU A 20 -44.12 18.28 6.88
CA GLU A 20 -43.34 17.54 7.85
C GLU A 20 -41.87 17.77 7.47
N ASP A 21 -41.22 18.69 8.18
CA ASP A 21 -39.77 18.83 8.12
C ASP A 21 -39.22 17.46 8.50
N MET A 22 -38.68 16.74 7.51
CA MET A 22 -38.08 15.43 7.75
C MET A 22 -37.13 15.60 8.93
N ALA A 23 -37.33 14.85 10.02
CA ALA A 23 -36.68 15.12 11.31
C ALA A 23 -35.13 15.23 11.24
N ASN A 24 -34.53 14.61 10.21
CA ASN A 24 -33.09 14.66 9.96
C ASN A 24 -32.60 15.94 9.24
N SER A 25 -33.49 16.69 8.58
CA SER A 25 -33.16 17.95 7.88
C SER A 25 -32.66 19.03 8.86
N ARG A 26 -33.22 19.08 10.07
CA ARG A 26 -32.78 19.95 11.17
C ARG A 26 -31.29 19.77 11.51
N PHE A 27 -30.76 18.57 11.35
CA PHE A 27 -29.37 18.25 11.66
C PHE A 27 -28.49 18.14 10.42
N GLY A 28 -29.04 18.32 9.21
CA GLY A 28 -28.32 18.11 7.94
C GLY A 28 -27.11 19.03 7.75
N TYR A 29 -27.15 20.24 8.32
CA TYR A 29 -26.08 21.24 8.22
C TYR A 29 -24.72 20.75 8.77
N VAL A 30 -24.69 19.75 9.65
CA VAL A 30 -23.42 19.22 10.19
C VAL A 30 -22.56 18.55 9.10
N ARG A 31 -23.16 18.16 7.97
CA ARG A 31 -22.44 17.61 6.81
C ARG A 31 -21.57 18.66 6.11
N ASP A 32 -21.92 19.94 6.23
CA ASP A 32 -21.18 21.03 5.61
C ASP A 32 -19.81 21.26 6.29
N PHE A 33 -19.59 20.67 7.46
CA PHE A 33 -18.30 20.66 8.17
C PHE A 33 -17.38 19.52 7.71
N GLU A 34 -17.83 18.60 6.86
CA GLU A 34 -16.97 17.55 6.33
C GLU A 34 -16.01 18.14 5.28
N GLU A 35 -14.72 18.15 5.59
CA GLU A 35 -13.68 18.54 4.64
C GLU A 35 -13.22 17.35 3.81
N TYR A 36 -13.07 17.56 2.49
CA TYR A 36 -12.57 16.54 1.57
C TYR A 36 -11.35 17.04 0.81
N GLU A 37 -10.20 16.44 1.12
CA GLU A 37 -8.98 16.63 0.33
C GLU A 37 -8.95 15.64 -0.84
N LYS A 38 -8.87 16.16 -2.06
CA LYS A 38 -8.67 15.38 -3.29
C LYS A 38 -7.20 15.36 -3.68
N LEU A 39 -6.71 14.19 -4.07
CA LEU A 39 -5.37 14.04 -4.63
C LEU A 39 -5.31 14.69 -6.01
N VAL A 40 -4.16 15.30 -6.34
CA VAL A 40 -3.92 15.96 -7.63
C VAL A 40 -4.22 14.98 -8.77
N PRO A 41 -5.01 15.34 -9.80
CA PRO A 41 -5.26 14.46 -10.95
C PRO A 41 -3.98 14.09 -11.70
N TYR A 42 -3.99 12.96 -12.42
CA TYR A 42 -2.88 12.50 -13.28
C TYR A 42 -1.52 12.51 -12.57
N SER A 43 -1.51 12.05 -11.32
CA SER A 43 -0.30 11.94 -10.52
C SER A 43 -0.29 10.62 -9.78
N PHE A 44 0.90 10.03 -9.67
CA PHE A 44 1.10 8.83 -8.90
C PHE A 44 0.83 9.11 -7.43
N THR A 45 0.22 8.17 -6.74
CA THR A 45 0.02 8.28 -5.29
C THR A 45 0.61 7.06 -4.63
N VAL A 46 1.47 7.25 -3.65
CA VAL A 46 1.91 6.17 -2.76
C VAL A 46 1.14 6.27 -1.46
N VAL A 47 0.53 5.16 -1.05
CA VAL A 47 0.02 4.98 0.31
C VAL A 47 1.04 4.14 1.07
N ARG A 48 1.71 4.73 2.07
CA ARG A 48 2.60 4.00 2.96
C ARG A 48 1.89 3.71 4.27
N ILE A 49 1.97 2.47 4.72
CA ILE A 49 1.48 2.01 6.02
C ILE A 49 2.65 1.51 6.87
N ASP A 50 2.51 1.63 8.18
CA ASP A 50 3.54 1.28 9.17
C ASP A 50 2.89 0.66 10.41
N GLY A 51 3.54 -0.34 10.99
CA GLY A 51 3.06 -1.08 12.15
C GLY A 51 3.08 -0.23 13.43
N GLN A 52 1.92 -0.02 14.05
CA GLN A 52 1.85 0.79 15.27
C GLN A 52 2.50 0.05 16.45
N SER A 53 3.59 0.64 16.98
CA SER A 53 4.36 0.07 18.09
C SER A 53 4.81 -1.38 17.83
N PHE A 54 5.23 -1.67 16.60
CA PHE A 54 5.51 -3.04 16.17
C PHE A 54 6.71 -3.69 16.88
N HIS A 55 7.60 -2.89 17.48
CA HIS A 55 8.64 -3.39 18.39
C HIS A 55 8.02 -4.22 19.53
N ARG A 56 7.09 -3.63 20.28
CA ARG A 56 6.34 -4.31 21.35
C ARG A 56 5.54 -5.49 20.81
N PHE A 57 4.93 -5.35 19.63
CA PHE A 57 4.18 -6.42 18.98
C PHE A 57 5.09 -7.64 18.70
N SER A 58 6.27 -7.39 18.14
CA SER A 58 7.25 -8.42 17.80
C SER A 58 7.79 -9.13 19.04
N ASP A 59 7.99 -8.42 20.15
CA ASP A 59 8.49 -9.01 21.39
C ASP A 59 7.44 -9.91 22.05
N ILE A 60 6.19 -9.44 22.13
CA ILE A 60 5.07 -10.21 22.71
C ILE A 60 4.79 -11.48 21.91
N HIS A 61 4.89 -11.42 20.58
CA HIS A 61 4.66 -12.56 19.71
C HIS A 61 5.94 -13.37 19.41
N GLN A 62 7.04 -13.06 20.09
CA GLN A 62 8.31 -13.80 20.01
C GLN A 62 8.83 -13.97 18.59
N PHE A 63 8.93 -12.83 17.88
CA PHE A 63 9.49 -12.83 16.54
C PHE A 63 10.97 -13.19 16.58
N GLU A 64 11.40 -14.00 15.61
CA GLU A 64 12.79 -14.27 15.36
C GLU A 64 13.53 -12.96 15.02
N LYS A 65 14.75 -12.82 15.53
CA LYS A 65 15.62 -11.67 15.29
C LYS A 65 16.87 -12.14 14.56
N PRO A 66 17.38 -11.39 13.56
CA PRO A 66 16.94 -10.04 13.15
C PRO A 66 15.64 -10.00 12.35
N ASN A 67 15.23 -11.09 11.72
CA ASN A 67 14.06 -11.15 10.84
C ASN A 67 13.23 -12.40 11.13
N ASP A 68 11.91 -12.25 11.15
CA ASP A 68 10.98 -13.36 11.26
C ASP A 68 10.27 -13.61 9.92
N LYS A 69 10.59 -14.74 9.29
CA LYS A 69 10.01 -15.09 7.99
C LYS A 69 8.48 -15.20 8.04
N ARG A 70 7.92 -15.70 9.14
CA ARG A 70 6.47 -15.87 9.30
C ARG A 70 5.77 -14.52 9.30
N ALA A 71 6.36 -13.54 9.99
CA ALA A 71 5.85 -12.17 10.03
C ALA A 71 5.87 -11.53 8.63
N LEU A 72 7.01 -11.59 7.95
CA LEU A 72 7.17 -11.01 6.61
C LEU A 72 6.24 -11.66 5.58
N GLU A 73 6.08 -12.99 5.62
CA GLU A 73 5.14 -13.69 4.73
C GLU A 73 3.67 -13.39 5.05
N CYS A 74 3.34 -13.17 6.33
CA CYS A 74 2.01 -12.69 6.72
C CYS A 74 1.73 -11.28 6.17
N MET A 75 2.70 -10.37 6.28
CA MET A 75 2.65 -9.03 5.70
C MET A 75 2.53 -9.08 4.16
N ASN A 76 3.28 -9.97 3.51
CA ASN A 76 3.21 -10.20 2.06
C ASN A 76 1.81 -10.66 1.62
N SER A 77 1.21 -11.60 2.35
CA SER A 77 -0.16 -12.05 2.10
C SER A 77 -1.20 -10.94 2.29
N ALA A 78 -1.02 -10.10 3.30
CA ALA A 78 -1.88 -8.94 3.51
C ALA A 78 -1.73 -7.91 2.37
N ALA A 79 -0.50 -7.63 1.92
CA ALA A 79 -0.25 -6.76 0.77
C ALA A 79 -0.85 -7.32 -0.52
N LYS A 80 -0.72 -8.63 -0.75
CA LYS A 80 -1.31 -9.29 -1.92
C LYS A 80 -2.82 -9.11 -1.95
N PHE A 81 -3.49 -9.28 -0.81
CA PHE A 81 -4.94 -9.03 -0.71
C PHE A 81 -5.30 -7.58 -1.04
N VAL A 82 -4.51 -6.59 -0.62
CA VAL A 82 -4.73 -5.18 -1.00
C VAL A 82 -4.67 -4.99 -2.51
N LEU A 83 -3.70 -5.61 -3.20
CA LEU A 83 -3.60 -5.54 -4.66
C LEU A 83 -4.79 -6.23 -5.33
N GLU A 84 -5.29 -7.35 -4.80
CA GLU A 84 -6.46 -8.08 -5.29
C GLU A 84 -7.74 -7.24 -5.18
N GLU A 85 -7.93 -6.60 -4.03
CA GLU A 85 -9.11 -5.81 -3.70
C GLU A 85 -9.11 -4.42 -4.37
N ILE A 86 -7.93 -3.82 -4.56
CA ILE A 86 -7.76 -2.46 -5.10
C ILE A 86 -6.96 -2.54 -6.40
N GLN A 87 -7.65 -2.79 -7.52
CA GLN A 87 -7.03 -3.00 -8.83
C GLN A 87 -6.14 -1.85 -9.32
N ASP A 88 -6.42 -0.61 -8.88
CA ASP A 88 -5.62 0.58 -9.22
C ASP A 88 -4.26 0.63 -8.51
N VAL A 89 -4.01 -0.26 -7.53
CA VAL A 89 -2.68 -0.49 -6.95
C VAL A 89 -1.88 -1.40 -7.87
N ILE A 90 -0.86 -0.82 -8.50
CA ILE A 90 -0.09 -1.48 -9.57
C ILE A 90 1.26 -2.04 -9.10
N LEU A 91 1.76 -1.56 -7.96
CA LEU A 91 3.01 -1.99 -7.34
C LEU A 91 2.88 -1.85 -5.82
N ALA A 92 3.39 -2.81 -5.08
CA ALA A 92 3.68 -2.64 -3.66
C ALA A 92 5.10 -3.07 -3.31
N PHE A 93 5.65 -2.42 -2.29
CA PHE A 93 6.96 -2.74 -1.73
C PHE A 93 6.84 -2.80 -0.21
N GLY A 94 7.37 -3.85 0.42
CA GLY A 94 7.34 -4.01 1.87
C GLY A 94 8.70 -4.42 2.44
N GLU A 95 8.96 -3.93 3.64
CA GLU A 95 10.12 -4.24 4.47
C GLU A 95 9.74 -4.09 5.94
N SER A 96 10.32 -4.93 6.81
CA SER A 96 10.02 -4.92 8.24
C SER A 96 8.50 -4.95 8.50
N ASP A 97 7.97 -3.88 9.08
CA ASP A 97 6.60 -3.63 9.46
C ASP A 97 5.92 -2.56 8.58
N GLU A 98 6.58 -2.11 7.50
CA GLU A 98 6.04 -1.13 6.55
C GLU A 98 5.68 -1.75 5.18
N PHE A 99 4.67 -1.16 4.53
CA PHE A 99 4.32 -1.44 3.15
C PHE A 99 3.93 -0.15 2.40
N SER A 100 4.37 -0.04 1.16
CA SER A 100 4.10 1.09 0.26
C SER A 100 3.33 0.62 -0.96
N PHE A 101 2.16 1.20 -1.23
CA PHE A 101 1.27 0.85 -2.34
C PHE A 101 1.21 1.99 -3.34
N LEU A 102 1.67 1.76 -4.57
CA LEU A 102 1.60 2.70 -5.69
C LEU A 102 0.25 2.58 -6.40
N LEU A 103 -0.54 3.64 -6.35
CA LEU A 103 -1.69 3.82 -7.22
C LEU A 103 -1.26 4.44 -8.54
N ARG A 104 -1.84 3.92 -9.62
CA ARG A 104 -1.66 4.45 -10.97
C ARG A 104 -2.20 5.88 -11.11
N PRO A 105 -1.61 6.73 -11.97
CA PRO A 105 -1.94 8.15 -12.00
C PRO A 105 -3.36 8.46 -12.46
N GLN A 106 -3.95 7.61 -13.31
CA GLN A 106 -5.31 7.73 -13.84
C GLN A 106 -6.40 7.28 -12.87
N THR A 107 -6.04 6.83 -11.65
CA THR A 107 -7.03 6.32 -10.70
C THR A 107 -8.15 7.34 -10.45
N THR A 108 -9.38 6.86 -10.53
CA THR A 108 -10.59 7.60 -10.12
C THR A 108 -11.17 7.02 -8.82
N LEU A 109 -10.41 6.15 -8.14
CA LEU A 109 -10.84 5.45 -6.93
C LEU A 109 -11.33 6.47 -5.88
N TYR A 110 -12.57 6.27 -5.43
CA TYR A 110 -13.24 7.16 -4.47
C TYR A 110 -13.19 8.65 -4.84
N ASP A 111 -13.23 8.99 -6.13
CA ASP A 111 -13.12 10.38 -6.60
C ASP A 111 -11.83 11.06 -6.08
N ARG A 112 -10.77 10.26 -5.96
CA ARG A 112 -9.45 10.63 -5.45
C ARG A 112 -9.46 11.24 -4.04
N ARG A 113 -10.50 10.96 -3.24
CA ARG A 113 -10.59 11.41 -1.85
C ARG A 113 -9.50 10.73 -1.02
N LYS A 114 -8.52 11.52 -0.60
CA LYS A 114 -7.32 11.07 0.12
C LYS A 114 -7.66 10.18 1.32
N ALA A 115 -8.58 10.63 2.17
CA ALA A 115 -9.00 9.90 3.36
C ALA A 115 -9.64 8.54 3.02
N LYS A 116 -10.43 8.44 1.94
CA LYS A 116 -11.09 7.19 1.53
C LYS A 116 -10.09 6.17 0.99
N ILE A 117 -9.13 6.61 0.17
CA ILE A 117 -8.07 5.75 -0.35
C ILE A 117 -7.19 5.24 0.79
N LEU A 118 -6.73 6.15 1.66
CA LEU A 118 -5.89 5.80 2.81
C LEU A 118 -6.58 4.79 3.73
N THR A 119 -7.80 5.09 4.18
CA THR A 119 -8.54 4.22 5.09
C THR A 119 -8.87 2.87 4.46
N LYS A 120 -9.18 2.82 3.16
CA LYS A 120 -9.41 1.55 2.46
C LYS A 120 -8.15 0.68 2.43
N VAL A 121 -6.98 1.24 2.09
CA VAL A 121 -5.71 0.50 2.09
C VAL A 121 -5.38 -0.02 3.49
N VAL A 122 -5.40 0.86 4.50
CA VAL A 122 -5.05 0.51 5.88
C VAL A 122 -6.01 -0.55 6.43
N SER A 123 -7.32 -0.39 6.24
CA SER A 123 -8.31 -1.36 6.75
C SER A 123 -8.24 -2.71 6.01
N ALA A 124 -8.06 -2.71 4.70
CA ALA A 124 -7.87 -3.94 3.91
C ALA A 124 -6.61 -4.68 4.36
N PHE A 125 -5.49 -3.98 4.51
CA PHE A 125 -4.25 -4.59 4.98
C PHE A 125 -4.37 -5.15 6.40
N THR A 126 -4.87 -4.35 7.34
CA THR A 126 -5.00 -4.75 8.76
C THR A 126 -5.90 -5.99 8.90
N SER A 127 -7.06 -5.98 8.23
CA SER A 127 -7.99 -7.11 8.25
C SER A 127 -7.38 -8.37 7.62
N ALA A 128 -6.67 -8.23 6.50
CA ALA A 128 -5.99 -9.34 5.87
C ALA A 128 -4.82 -9.89 6.71
N PHE A 129 -4.06 -9.03 7.38
CA PHE A 129 -2.99 -9.45 8.29
C PHE A 129 -3.55 -10.30 9.44
N ILE A 130 -4.62 -9.83 10.08
CA ILE A 130 -5.30 -10.57 11.16
C ILE A 130 -5.88 -11.88 10.63
N TYR A 131 -6.54 -11.84 9.47
CA TYR A 131 -7.15 -13.02 8.86
C TYR A 131 -6.12 -14.10 8.47
N ASN A 132 -4.96 -13.67 7.96
CA ASN A 132 -3.89 -14.58 7.55
C ASN A 132 -3.02 -15.06 8.71
N TRP A 133 -3.09 -14.44 9.90
CA TRP A 133 -2.22 -14.74 11.04
C TRP A 133 -2.12 -16.24 11.33
N GLY A 134 -3.26 -16.94 11.47
CA GLY A 134 -3.30 -18.37 11.77
C GLY A 134 -2.72 -19.30 10.68
N ARG A 135 -2.40 -18.76 9.49
CA ARG A 135 -1.71 -19.50 8.43
C ARG A 135 -0.19 -19.50 8.61
N TYR A 136 0.34 -18.52 9.34
CA TYR A 136 1.78 -18.29 9.51
C TYR A 136 2.26 -18.50 10.95
N PHE A 137 1.38 -18.28 11.91
CA PHE A 137 1.65 -18.39 13.33
C PHE A 137 0.75 -19.45 13.96
N SER A 138 1.36 -20.36 14.73
CA SER A 138 0.64 -21.31 15.58
C SER A 138 0.15 -20.69 16.88
N THR A 139 0.75 -19.56 17.28
CA THR A 139 0.33 -18.78 18.45
C THR A 139 -0.86 -17.89 18.09
N PRO A 140 -1.85 -17.72 18.97
CA PRO A 140 -2.91 -16.75 18.74
C PRO A 140 -2.38 -15.32 18.83
N LEU A 141 -3.06 -14.38 18.18
CA LEU A 141 -2.82 -12.95 18.39
C LEU A 141 -3.09 -12.60 19.86
N ALA A 142 -2.09 -12.03 20.53
CA ALA A 142 -2.25 -11.54 21.90
C ALA A 142 -3.18 -10.32 21.96
N TYR A 143 -3.15 -9.48 20.92
CA TYR A 143 -4.03 -8.33 20.74
C TYR A 143 -4.10 -7.95 19.24
N PRO A 144 -5.17 -7.27 18.79
CA PRO A 144 -5.28 -6.83 17.40
C PRO A 144 -4.23 -5.76 17.07
N PRO A 145 -3.43 -5.93 16.01
CA PRO A 145 -2.47 -4.92 15.58
C PRO A 145 -3.18 -3.71 14.96
N GLY A 146 -2.52 -2.56 15.04
CA GLY A 146 -2.90 -1.35 14.32
C GLY A 146 -1.83 -0.99 13.29
N PHE A 147 -2.24 -0.36 12.20
CA PHE A 147 -1.35 0.22 11.21
C PHE A 147 -1.70 1.69 11.05
N ASP A 148 -0.68 2.55 11.06
CA ASP A 148 -0.85 3.92 10.61
C ASP A 148 -0.71 3.97 9.09
N GLY A 149 -1.03 5.12 8.50
CA GLY A 149 -0.68 5.31 7.11
C GLY A 149 -0.72 6.77 6.69
N ARG A 150 -0.05 7.03 5.58
CA ARG A 150 0.02 8.35 4.94
C ARG A 150 -0.03 8.20 3.44
N THR A 151 -0.47 9.26 2.77
CA THR A 151 -0.44 9.34 1.30
C THR A 151 0.54 10.41 0.85
N VAL A 152 1.29 10.12 -0.21
CA VAL A 152 2.23 11.04 -0.85
C VAL A 152 1.98 11.02 -2.34
N THR A 153 1.94 12.20 -2.96
CA THR A 153 1.65 12.36 -4.39
C THR A 153 2.92 12.72 -5.14
N TYR A 154 3.18 12.02 -6.24
CA TYR A 154 4.35 12.22 -7.10
C TYR A 154 3.89 12.55 -8.53
N PRO A 155 4.19 13.75 -9.06
CA PRO A 155 3.75 14.15 -10.39
C PRO A 155 4.60 13.56 -11.52
N HIS A 156 5.80 13.06 -11.23
CA HIS A 156 6.75 12.62 -12.25
C HIS A 156 7.22 11.17 -11.97
N PRO A 157 7.31 10.30 -13.00
CA PRO A 157 7.75 8.91 -12.85
C PRO A 157 9.10 8.76 -12.13
N LYS A 158 10.05 9.68 -12.38
CA LYS A 158 11.34 9.73 -11.67
C LYS A 158 11.18 9.72 -10.14
N HIS A 159 10.24 10.50 -9.59
CA HIS A 159 10.06 10.57 -8.14
C HIS A 159 9.51 9.27 -7.56
N VAL A 160 8.70 8.53 -8.33
CA VAL A 160 8.23 7.18 -7.96
C VAL A 160 9.42 6.23 -7.89
N ARG A 161 10.29 6.24 -8.91
CA ARG A 161 11.52 5.42 -8.92
C ARG A 161 12.41 5.75 -7.73
N ASP A 162 12.69 7.03 -7.53
CA ASP A 162 13.56 7.50 -6.44
C ASP A 162 12.96 7.14 -5.06
N TYR A 163 11.64 7.19 -4.91
CA TYR A 163 10.95 6.76 -3.69
C TYR A 163 11.17 5.26 -3.40
N PHE A 164 10.90 4.37 -4.35
CA PHE A 164 11.07 2.93 -4.13
C PHE A 164 12.54 2.53 -3.99
N ALA A 165 13.45 3.22 -4.69
CA ALA A 165 14.88 3.08 -4.48
C ALA A 165 15.29 3.49 -3.06
N TRP A 166 14.77 4.62 -2.56
CA TRP A 166 15.00 5.07 -1.19
C TRP A 166 14.52 4.04 -0.16
N ARG A 167 13.35 3.43 -0.38
CA ARG A 167 12.85 2.37 0.51
C ARG A 167 13.73 1.12 0.50
N GLN A 168 14.16 0.66 -0.68
CA GLN A 168 15.05 -0.51 -0.74
C GLN A 168 16.47 -0.25 -0.21
N VAL A 169 16.99 0.98 -0.35
CA VAL A 169 18.26 1.35 0.29
C VAL A 169 18.14 1.30 1.81
N ASP A 170 17.03 1.79 2.36
CA ASP A 170 16.73 1.74 3.79
C ASP A 170 16.64 0.30 4.30
N THR A 171 15.96 -0.58 3.55
CA THR A 171 15.93 -2.04 3.79
C THR A 171 17.34 -2.60 3.95
N HIS A 172 18.24 -2.29 3.01
CA HIS A 172 19.60 -2.82 3.02
C HIS A 172 20.39 -2.32 4.24
N ILE A 173 20.27 -1.04 4.59
CA ILE A 173 20.95 -0.42 5.73
C ILE A 173 20.44 -1.04 7.05
N ASN A 174 19.12 -1.09 7.23
CA ASN A 174 18.50 -1.59 8.45
C ASN A 174 18.76 -3.08 8.63
N ASN A 175 18.62 -3.90 7.58
CA ASN A 175 18.86 -5.32 7.67
C ASN A 175 20.34 -5.65 7.96
N LEU A 176 21.30 -4.96 7.35
CA LEU A 176 22.72 -5.15 7.65
C LEU A 176 23.05 -4.78 9.10
N TYR A 177 22.53 -3.64 9.57
CA TYR A 177 22.67 -3.21 10.95
C TYR A 177 22.06 -4.24 11.92
N ASN A 178 20.80 -4.61 11.73
CA ASN A 178 20.07 -5.52 12.60
C ASN A 178 20.69 -6.92 12.62
N THR A 179 21.12 -7.44 11.46
CA THR A 179 21.81 -8.73 11.39
C THR A 179 23.10 -8.72 12.20
N THR A 180 23.90 -7.67 12.06
CA THR A 180 25.15 -7.53 12.83
C THR A 180 24.86 -7.38 14.32
N PHE A 181 23.88 -6.54 14.68
CA PHE A 181 23.46 -6.30 16.05
C PHE A 181 23.03 -7.61 16.75
N TRP A 182 22.13 -8.37 16.12
CA TRP A 182 21.62 -9.60 16.72
C TRP A 182 22.64 -10.74 16.70
N ALA A 183 23.56 -10.79 15.74
CA ALA A 183 24.70 -11.71 15.81
C ALA A 183 25.58 -11.42 17.05
N ILE A 184 25.87 -10.14 17.30
CA ILE A 184 26.64 -9.71 18.49
C ILE A 184 25.91 -10.08 19.79
N VAL A 185 24.60 -9.88 19.86
CA VAL A 185 23.79 -10.17 21.05
C VAL A 185 23.63 -11.67 21.27
N GLN A 186 23.16 -12.40 20.26
CA GLN A 186 22.75 -13.81 20.41
C GLN A 186 23.93 -14.79 20.33
N GLN A 187 24.88 -14.58 19.42
CA GLN A 187 26.04 -15.46 19.27
C GLN A 187 27.23 -14.95 20.10
N GLY A 188 27.43 -13.63 20.14
CA GLY A 188 28.49 -13.00 20.93
C GLY A 188 28.19 -12.87 22.43
N GLY A 189 26.96 -13.13 22.86
CA GLY A 189 26.54 -13.06 24.27
C GLY A 189 26.62 -11.67 24.88
N LYS A 190 26.68 -10.61 24.07
CA LYS A 190 26.76 -9.22 24.55
C LYS A 190 25.36 -8.68 24.86
N THR A 191 25.31 -7.69 25.74
CA THR A 191 24.07 -6.93 25.96
C THR A 191 23.75 -6.04 24.75
N GLU A 192 22.47 -5.70 24.57
CA GLU A 192 22.03 -4.76 23.53
C GLU A 192 22.78 -3.42 23.59
N ARG A 193 23.04 -2.91 24.80
CA ARG A 193 23.80 -1.68 25.02
C ARG A 193 25.24 -1.78 24.51
N GLU A 194 25.88 -2.92 24.70
CA GLU A 194 27.24 -3.17 24.20
C GLU A 194 27.25 -3.32 22.69
N ALA A 195 26.27 -4.03 22.11
CA ALA A 195 26.12 -4.16 20.67
C ALA A 195 25.93 -2.79 19.99
N HIS A 196 25.08 -1.92 20.55
CA HIS A 196 24.94 -0.54 20.08
C HIS A 196 26.26 0.22 20.11
N LYS A 197 27.02 0.11 21.21
CA LYS A 197 28.31 0.79 21.35
C LYS A 197 29.35 0.28 20.34
N ILE A 198 29.35 -1.00 20.02
CA ILE A 198 30.24 -1.60 19.02
C ILE A 198 29.88 -1.12 17.62
N LEU A 199 28.58 -1.05 17.30
CA LEU A 199 28.13 -0.63 15.98
C LEU A 199 28.15 0.88 15.77
N GLN A 200 28.29 1.67 16.85
CA GLN A 200 28.32 3.11 16.79
C GLN A 200 29.49 3.61 15.94
N GLY A 201 29.19 4.41 14.91
CA GLY A 201 30.19 4.98 14.00
C GLY A 201 30.70 4.02 12.93
N THR A 202 30.27 2.75 12.93
CA THR A 202 30.74 1.78 11.95
C THR A 202 30.15 2.02 10.56
N VAL A 203 30.93 1.73 9.52
CA VAL A 203 30.47 1.73 8.12
C VAL A 203 29.99 0.34 7.67
N SER A 204 29.41 0.22 6.48
CA SER A 204 28.89 -1.06 5.97
C SER A 204 29.99 -2.13 5.85
N ALA A 205 31.18 -1.76 5.38
CA ALA A 205 32.29 -2.71 5.24
C ALA A 205 32.72 -3.32 6.58
N GLU A 206 32.75 -2.53 7.65
CA GLU A 206 33.08 -3.01 9.00
C GLU A 206 32.01 -3.97 9.54
N LYS A 207 30.73 -3.71 9.27
CA LYS A 207 29.64 -4.64 9.63
C LYS A 207 29.75 -5.97 8.91
N HIS A 208 30.10 -5.96 7.62
CA HIS A 208 30.40 -7.17 6.86
C HIS A 208 31.57 -7.95 7.47
N ASP A 209 32.64 -7.25 7.85
CA ASP A 209 33.82 -7.84 8.47
C ASP A 209 33.49 -8.48 9.83
N ILE A 210 32.72 -7.80 10.68
CA ILE A 210 32.25 -8.33 11.97
C ILE A 210 31.44 -9.61 11.74
N LEU A 211 30.43 -9.55 10.86
CA LEU A 211 29.59 -10.72 10.54
C LEU A 211 30.42 -11.91 10.07
N PHE A 212 31.36 -11.69 9.16
CA PHE A 212 32.12 -12.78 8.56
C PHE A 212 33.20 -13.32 9.49
N LYS A 213 34.02 -12.45 10.09
CA LYS A 213 35.20 -12.84 10.87
C LYS A 213 34.84 -13.34 12.27
N GLU A 214 33.88 -12.72 12.93
CA GLU A 214 33.52 -13.06 14.32
C GLU A 214 32.40 -14.09 14.39
N TYR A 215 31.46 -14.07 13.44
CA TYR A 215 30.24 -14.88 13.50
C TYR A 215 30.10 -15.86 12.33
N GLY A 216 31.01 -15.86 11.36
CA GLY A 216 30.95 -16.77 10.21
C GLY A 216 29.75 -16.53 9.28
N ILE A 217 29.11 -15.37 9.37
CA ILE A 217 27.92 -15.01 8.58
C ILE A 217 28.36 -14.26 7.33
N ASN A 218 28.10 -14.85 6.16
CA ASN A 218 28.20 -14.12 4.89
C ASN A 218 26.86 -13.41 4.60
N TYR A 219 26.80 -12.11 4.84
CA TYR A 219 25.57 -11.31 4.61
C TYR A 219 25.01 -11.47 3.18
N ASN A 220 25.87 -11.61 2.18
CA ASN A 220 25.43 -11.70 0.79
C ASN A 220 24.69 -13.00 0.47
N THR A 221 24.85 -14.05 1.29
CA THR A 221 24.16 -15.33 1.12
C THR A 221 22.87 -15.43 1.93
N LEU A 222 22.49 -14.41 2.70
CA LEU A 222 21.19 -14.36 3.36
C LEU A 222 20.06 -14.29 2.32
N ASP A 223 18.86 -14.70 2.73
CA ASP A 223 17.66 -14.68 1.88
C ASP A 223 17.43 -13.26 1.32
N ASP A 224 17.13 -13.16 0.02
CA ASP A 224 16.87 -11.88 -0.64
C ASP A 224 15.62 -11.21 -0.08
N LEU A 225 14.67 -11.97 0.49
CA LEU A 225 13.55 -11.42 1.25
C LEU A 225 14.01 -10.43 2.32
N TYR A 226 15.08 -10.75 3.06
CA TYR A 226 15.60 -9.89 4.14
C TYR A 226 16.42 -8.72 3.62
N LYS A 227 17.22 -8.95 2.57
CA LYS A 227 18.15 -7.95 2.05
C LYS A 227 17.51 -6.93 1.12
N LYS A 228 16.41 -7.32 0.44
CA LYS A 228 15.79 -6.55 -0.65
C LYS A 228 14.31 -6.24 -0.42
N GLY A 229 13.68 -6.83 0.59
CA GLY A 229 12.26 -6.69 0.85
C GLY A 229 11.40 -7.47 -0.15
N SER A 230 10.10 -7.18 -0.14
CA SER A 230 9.11 -7.85 -0.98
C SER A 230 8.50 -6.87 -1.97
N ILE A 231 8.60 -7.19 -3.25
CA ILE A 231 7.95 -6.45 -4.33
C ILE A 231 6.74 -7.24 -4.80
N LEU A 232 5.56 -6.64 -4.76
CA LEU A 232 4.34 -7.23 -5.30
C LEU A 232 3.91 -6.46 -6.54
N VAL A 233 3.76 -7.16 -7.65
CA VAL A 233 3.40 -6.57 -8.92
C VAL A 233 2.55 -7.55 -9.74
N ARG A 234 1.62 -7.02 -10.53
CA ARG A 234 0.89 -7.82 -11.49
C ARG A 234 1.75 -8.08 -12.72
N ILE A 235 1.80 -9.33 -13.16
CA ILE A 235 2.38 -9.70 -14.44
C ILE A 235 1.25 -9.72 -15.47
N PRO A 236 1.21 -8.75 -16.40
CA PRO A 236 0.17 -8.67 -17.41
C PRO A 236 0.19 -9.94 -18.27
N PRO A 237 -0.98 -10.51 -18.59
CA PRO A 237 -1.03 -11.62 -19.53
C PRO A 237 -0.48 -11.16 -20.89
N PRO A 238 0.11 -12.07 -21.69
CA PRO A 238 0.50 -11.75 -23.05
C PRO A 238 -0.71 -11.21 -23.83
N MET A 239 -0.44 -10.29 -24.74
CA MET A 239 -1.51 -9.68 -25.53
C MET A 239 -2.22 -10.76 -26.34
N PRO A 240 -3.55 -10.91 -26.19
CA PRO A 240 -4.26 -11.98 -26.87
C PRO A 240 -4.20 -11.77 -28.39
N GLU A 241 -3.85 -12.83 -29.11
CA GLU A 241 -3.89 -12.85 -30.56
C GLU A 241 -5.33 -12.85 -31.05
N ILE A 242 -5.60 -12.18 -32.16
CA ILE A 242 -6.93 -12.20 -32.78
C ILE A 242 -7.11 -13.59 -33.41
N PRO A 243 -8.11 -14.39 -32.99
CA PRO A 243 -8.35 -15.69 -33.59
C PRO A 243 -8.58 -15.58 -35.10
N ALA A 244 -7.90 -16.43 -35.87
CA ALA A 244 -8.04 -16.47 -37.32
C ALA A 244 -9.45 -16.92 -37.79
N ASP A 245 -10.20 -17.57 -36.90
CA ASP A 245 -11.55 -18.13 -37.17
C ASP A 245 -12.69 -17.08 -37.14
N GLY A 246 -12.40 -15.84 -36.78
CA GLY A 246 -13.35 -14.74 -36.86
C GLY A 246 -14.41 -14.69 -35.76
N SER A 247 -14.21 -15.33 -34.60
CA SER A 247 -15.07 -15.18 -33.41
C SER A 247 -15.34 -13.70 -33.09
N TYR A 248 -16.55 -13.22 -33.38
CA TYR A 248 -16.95 -11.82 -33.16
C TYR A 248 -16.95 -11.42 -31.67
N LYS A 249 -17.21 -12.38 -30.77
CA LYS A 249 -17.24 -12.15 -29.31
C LYS A 249 -15.85 -11.95 -28.73
N ASP A 250 -14.86 -12.72 -29.18
CA ASP A 250 -13.49 -12.59 -28.69
C ASP A 250 -12.78 -11.42 -29.36
N LYS A 251 -13.06 -11.14 -30.65
CA LYS A 251 -12.44 -10.02 -31.37
C LYS A 251 -12.68 -8.67 -30.70
N LYS A 252 -13.92 -8.34 -30.31
CA LYS A 252 -14.22 -7.08 -29.59
C LYS A 252 -13.56 -7.00 -28.21
N LYS A 253 -13.49 -8.12 -27.48
CA LYS A 253 -12.84 -8.19 -26.16
C LYS A 253 -11.33 -8.01 -26.29
N ILE A 254 -10.72 -8.64 -27.30
CA ILE A 254 -9.31 -8.54 -27.64
C ILE A 254 -8.97 -7.13 -28.13
N GLU A 255 -9.79 -6.54 -29.01
CA GLU A 255 -9.63 -5.14 -29.44
C GLU A 255 -9.71 -4.17 -28.27
N LYS A 256 -10.64 -4.39 -27.32
CA LYS A 256 -10.70 -3.60 -26.09
C LYS A 256 -9.44 -3.78 -25.23
N ILE A 257 -8.95 -5.00 -25.02
CA ILE A 257 -7.70 -5.26 -24.29
C ILE A 257 -6.51 -4.58 -24.98
N ARG A 258 -6.45 -4.63 -26.32
CA ARG A 258 -5.43 -3.98 -27.14
C ARG A 258 -5.51 -2.46 -27.08
N LYS A 259 -6.71 -1.90 -26.99
CA LYS A 259 -6.96 -0.47 -26.85
C LYS A 259 -6.62 0.05 -25.45
N ASP A 260 -7.02 -0.68 -24.41
CA ASP A 260 -6.79 -0.30 -23.01
C ASP A 260 -5.30 -0.46 -22.62
N GLY A 261 -4.54 -1.26 -23.39
CA GLY A 261 -3.10 -1.44 -23.20
C GLY A 261 -2.75 -2.22 -21.92
N ILE A 262 -1.47 -2.25 -21.60
CA ILE A 262 -0.97 -2.83 -20.36
C ILE A 262 -0.81 -1.70 -19.35
N ASP A 263 -1.65 -1.70 -18.31
CA ASP A 263 -1.72 -0.66 -17.28
C ASP A 263 -1.40 -1.18 -15.87
N GLY A 264 -0.92 -2.41 -15.77
CA GLY A 264 -0.56 -3.04 -14.50
C GLY A 264 -1.75 -3.43 -13.62
N THR A 265 -2.99 -3.38 -14.11
CA THR A 265 -4.21 -3.71 -13.31
C THR A 265 -4.69 -5.15 -13.48
N ARG A 266 -4.13 -5.90 -14.42
CA ARG A 266 -4.56 -7.24 -14.82
C ARG A 266 -3.43 -8.26 -14.74
N GLY A 267 -3.81 -9.53 -14.52
CA GLY A 267 -2.89 -10.66 -14.44
C GLY A 267 -2.59 -11.14 -13.01
N PRO A 268 -1.87 -12.26 -12.88
CA PRO A 268 -1.46 -12.80 -11.58
C PRO A 268 -0.54 -11.82 -10.85
N ILE A 269 -0.65 -11.80 -9.52
CA ILE A 269 0.27 -11.05 -8.66
C ILE A 269 1.44 -11.96 -8.33
N GLU A 270 2.64 -11.49 -8.63
CA GLU A 270 3.90 -12.11 -8.23
C GLU A 270 4.51 -11.38 -7.03
N ILE A 271 5.21 -12.14 -6.19
CA ILE A 271 6.01 -11.63 -5.07
C ILE A 271 7.47 -11.88 -5.44
N LEU A 272 8.26 -10.80 -5.50
CA LEU A 272 9.63 -10.81 -6.00
C LEU A 272 10.57 -10.23 -4.95
N HIS A 273 11.78 -10.77 -4.85
CA HIS A 273 12.84 -10.30 -3.95
C HIS A 273 14.07 -9.90 -4.76
N LEU A 274 13.97 -8.80 -5.50
CA LEU A 274 14.99 -8.36 -6.45
C LEU A 274 15.32 -6.88 -6.29
N ASP A 275 16.34 -6.41 -7.00
CA ASP A 275 16.78 -5.02 -6.98
C ASP A 275 15.82 -4.14 -7.80
N ILE A 276 15.13 -3.21 -7.11
CA ILE A 276 14.20 -2.23 -7.68
C ILE A 276 14.88 -0.89 -7.98
N ILE A 277 16.14 -0.71 -7.56
CA ILE A 277 16.90 0.52 -7.78
C ILE A 277 17.35 0.61 -9.25
N LYS A 278 17.79 -0.52 -9.81
CA LYS A 278 18.30 -0.61 -11.19
C LYS A 278 17.23 -0.42 -12.25
N ASP A 279 17.65 0.11 -13.41
CA ASP A 279 16.79 0.31 -14.58
C ASP A 279 16.15 -0.98 -15.09
N THR A 280 16.81 -2.14 -14.92
CA THR A 280 16.33 -3.43 -15.39
C THR A 280 14.91 -3.74 -14.90
N PHE A 281 14.62 -3.52 -13.61
CA PHE A 281 13.29 -3.77 -13.06
C PHE A 281 12.21 -2.94 -13.77
N TRP A 282 12.48 -1.66 -13.99
CA TRP A 282 11.55 -0.71 -14.58
C TRP A 282 11.40 -0.88 -16.09
N ASN A 283 12.49 -1.20 -16.78
CA ASN A 283 12.50 -1.48 -18.23
C ASN A 283 11.74 -2.77 -18.57
N ASP A 284 11.81 -3.78 -17.70
CA ASP A 284 11.03 -5.01 -17.84
C ASP A 284 9.54 -4.80 -17.52
N ARG A 285 9.20 -3.69 -16.86
CA ARG A 285 7.83 -3.38 -16.38
C ARG A 285 7.43 -1.93 -16.72
N PRO A 286 7.46 -1.54 -18.00
CA PRO A 286 7.29 -0.14 -18.40
C PRO A 286 5.92 0.42 -17.99
N TRP A 287 4.89 -0.43 -17.93
CA TRP A 287 3.53 -0.06 -17.52
C TRP A 287 3.41 0.53 -16.12
N LEU A 288 4.42 0.35 -15.26
CA LEU A 288 4.44 0.97 -13.94
C LEU A 288 4.64 2.49 -14.00
N LEU A 289 5.25 2.99 -15.07
CA LEU A 289 5.69 4.39 -15.19
C LEU A 289 5.18 5.09 -16.46
N SER A 290 4.96 4.37 -17.55
CA SER A 290 4.54 4.90 -18.86
C SER A 290 3.04 5.24 -18.93
N GLN A 291 2.44 5.63 -17.81
CA GLN A 291 1.01 5.87 -17.73
C GLN A 291 0.62 7.33 -18.00
N LEU A 292 1.58 8.25 -18.00
CA LEU A 292 1.34 9.69 -18.19
C LEU A 292 1.59 10.19 -19.61
N ASP A 293 1.92 9.28 -20.53
CA ASP A 293 2.19 9.58 -21.95
C ASP A 293 0.91 9.61 -22.80
#